data_AF-A0A1Y3AJP7-F1
#
_entry.id   AF-A0A1Y3AJP7-F1
#
_cell.length_a   1.000
_cell.length_b   1.000
_cell.length_c   1.000
_cell.angle_alpha   90.00
_cell.angle_beta   90.00
_cell.angle_gamma   90.00
#
_symmetry.space_group_name_H-M   'P 1'
#
loop_
_entity.id
_entity.type
_entity.pdbx_description
1 polymer ?
#
loop_
_entity_poly.entity_id
_entity_poly.type
_entity_poly.pdbx_seq_one_letter_code
_entity_poly.pdbx_strand_id
1 'polypeptide(L)'
;MNFTTEAHLDEYIIDGENTVSFSASDGELTYRRPSADEPVSIPVRDITSVEFERDTSLHRHTFLGLFFLVLSLVLTVGAIGLVYTGRVETRPEIAFAAFLGLFAVGGWNTTRDFLSHSDRDVIDVYVNTEAETHVLCGEVGHAGFVDACGQLIDSDVPTTNRNRKLATALE
;
A
#
# COMPACT_ATOMS: atom_id res chain seq x y z
N MET A 1 18.75 0.51 -20.48
CA MET A 1 18.24 0.41 -19.10
C MET A 1 19.24 -0.36 -18.26
N ASN A 2 19.58 0.13 -17.06
CA ASN A 2 20.35 -0.62 -16.08
C ASN A 2 20.01 -0.13 -14.67
N PHE A 3 19.25 -0.90 -13.90
CA PHE A 3 18.87 -0.55 -12.53
C PHE A 3 18.71 -1.79 -11.65
N THR A 4 18.80 -1.56 -10.34
CA THR A 4 18.39 -2.50 -9.30
C THR A 4 17.71 -1.70 -8.19
N THR A 5 16.50 -2.08 -7.82
CA THR A 5 15.69 -1.42 -6.78
C THR A 5 14.87 -2.45 -6.00
N GLU A 6 14.39 -2.06 -4.83
CA GLU A 6 13.32 -2.78 -4.16
C GLU A 6 11.97 -2.42 -4.79
N ALA A 7 11.07 -3.40 -4.83
CA ALA A 7 9.68 -3.29 -5.26
C ALA A 7 8.83 -4.31 -4.49
N HIS A 8 7.51 -4.24 -4.60
CA HIS A 8 6.56 -5.23 -4.09
C HIS A 8 5.94 -5.99 -5.25
N LEU A 9 5.77 -7.30 -5.12
CA LEU A 9 5.12 -8.12 -6.14
C LEU A 9 3.60 -8.10 -5.98
N ASP A 10 2.88 -7.98 -7.10
CA ASP A 10 1.42 -8.03 -7.25
C ASP A 10 0.65 -6.89 -6.60
N GLU A 11 0.83 -6.70 -5.29
CA GLU A 11 0.16 -5.66 -4.52
C GLU A 11 1.13 -5.03 -3.52
N TYR A 12 0.95 -3.73 -3.33
CA TYR A 12 1.62 -3.02 -2.26
C TYR A 12 0.98 -3.36 -0.90
N ILE A 13 1.64 -4.23 -0.14
CA ILE A 13 1.22 -4.60 1.23
C ILE A 13 2.18 -3.95 2.22
N ILE A 14 1.63 -3.11 3.11
CA ILE A 14 2.36 -2.52 4.23
C ILE A 14 2.88 -3.64 5.13
N ASP A 15 4.18 -3.63 5.42
CA ASP A 15 4.87 -4.66 6.20
C ASP A 15 4.73 -6.11 5.64
N GLY A 16 4.42 -6.24 4.35
CA GLY A 16 4.29 -7.53 3.69
C GLY A 16 5.63 -8.19 3.35
N GLU A 17 5.69 -9.51 3.39
CA GLU A 17 6.86 -10.31 2.97
C GLU A 17 7.10 -10.32 1.45
N ASN A 18 6.34 -9.54 0.69
CA ASN A 18 6.35 -9.53 -0.78
C ASN A 18 7.36 -8.53 -1.38
N THR A 19 8.31 -8.02 -0.59
CA THR A 19 9.38 -7.18 -1.11
C THR A 19 10.35 -8.01 -1.95
N VAL A 20 10.63 -7.54 -3.17
CA VAL A 20 11.46 -8.21 -4.16
C VAL A 20 12.53 -7.26 -4.67
N SER A 21 13.68 -7.84 -5.07
CA SER A 21 14.66 -7.11 -5.87
C SER A 21 14.16 -7.07 -7.31
N PHE A 22 13.87 -5.88 -7.83
CA PHE A 22 13.54 -5.63 -9.22
C PHE A 22 14.73 -5.00 -9.94
N SER A 23 15.19 -5.62 -11.02
CA SER A 23 16.34 -5.15 -11.78
C SER A 23 16.13 -5.26 -13.28
N ALA A 24 16.85 -4.42 -14.02
CA ALA A 24 16.95 -4.47 -15.47
C ALA A 24 18.43 -4.49 -15.85
N SER A 25 18.87 -5.46 -16.66
CA SER A 25 20.23 -5.51 -17.19
C SER A 25 20.26 -6.30 -18.50
N ASP A 26 21.15 -5.93 -19.42
CA ASP A 26 21.44 -6.71 -20.65
C ASP A 26 20.23 -7.10 -21.51
N GLY A 27 19.18 -6.25 -21.51
CA GLY A 27 17.96 -6.51 -22.27
C GLY A 27 17.01 -7.50 -21.60
N GLU A 28 17.13 -7.69 -20.28
CA GLU A 28 16.18 -8.46 -19.48
C GLU A 28 15.72 -7.67 -18.26
N LEU A 29 14.46 -7.89 -17.86
CA LEU A 29 13.92 -7.51 -16.56
C LEU A 29 13.89 -8.74 -15.66
N THR A 30 14.29 -8.59 -14.41
CA THR A 30 14.34 -9.71 -13.46
C THR A 30 13.77 -9.33 -12.11
N TYR A 31 13.01 -10.25 -11.52
CA TYR A 31 12.58 -10.15 -10.13
C TYR A 31 12.39 -11.53 -9.53
N ARG A 32 12.35 -11.66 -8.20
CA ARG A 32 12.16 -12.96 -7.53
C ARG A 32 10.78 -13.04 -6.89
N ARG A 33 9.98 -14.08 -7.18
CA ARG A 33 8.73 -14.31 -6.45
C ARG A 33 9.03 -14.85 -5.04
N PRO A 34 8.31 -14.43 -3.99
CA PRO A 34 8.53 -14.93 -2.62
C PRO A 34 8.50 -16.46 -2.50
N SER A 35 7.61 -17.12 -3.25
CA SER A 35 7.42 -18.58 -3.22
C SER A 35 8.28 -19.35 -4.23
N ALA A 36 9.20 -18.70 -4.95
CA ALA A 36 9.99 -19.32 -6.01
C ALA A 36 11.48 -19.37 -5.67
N ASP A 37 12.10 -20.51 -5.99
CA ASP A 37 13.54 -20.71 -5.82
C ASP A 37 14.36 -19.98 -6.88
N GLU A 38 13.79 -19.76 -8.07
CA GLU A 38 14.44 -19.10 -9.18
C GLU A 38 13.83 -17.71 -9.46
N PRO A 39 14.67 -16.72 -9.84
CA PRO A 39 14.16 -15.43 -10.30
C PRO A 39 13.40 -15.60 -11.62
N VAL A 40 12.37 -14.78 -11.79
CA VAL A 40 11.70 -14.59 -13.08
C VAL A 40 12.57 -13.67 -13.91
N SER A 41 12.93 -14.11 -15.11
CA SER A 41 13.60 -13.30 -16.13
C SER A 41 12.67 -13.09 -17.31
N ILE A 42 12.49 -11.83 -17.70
CA ILE A 42 11.63 -11.39 -18.80
C ILE A 42 12.53 -10.71 -19.83
N PRO A 43 12.77 -11.33 -20.99
CA PRO A 43 13.49 -10.67 -22.07
C PRO A 43 12.71 -9.44 -22.54
N VAL A 44 13.39 -8.30 -22.68
CA VAL A 44 12.78 -7.03 -23.08
C VAL A 44 12.09 -7.13 -24.44
N ARG A 45 12.62 -7.96 -25.34
CA ARG A 45 12.02 -8.25 -26.65
C ARG A 45 10.65 -8.96 -26.58
N ASP A 46 10.34 -9.61 -25.46
CA ASP A 46 9.09 -10.35 -25.25
C ASP A 46 8.04 -9.47 -24.55
N ILE A 47 8.42 -8.24 -24.16
CA ILE A 47 7.54 -7.24 -23.56
C ILE A 47 6.75 -6.55 -24.67
N THR A 48 5.43 -6.66 -24.59
CA THR A 48 4.50 -6.02 -25.53
C THR A 48 4.18 -4.58 -25.14
N SER A 49 4.08 -4.30 -23.83
CA SER A 49 3.88 -2.96 -23.28
C SER A 49 4.21 -2.92 -21.79
N VAL A 50 4.53 -1.73 -21.29
CA VAL A 50 4.61 -1.43 -19.86
C VAL A 50 3.60 -0.34 -19.52
N GLU A 51 2.72 -0.60 -18.58
CA GLU A 51 1.74 0.39 -18.11
C GLU A 51 2.07 0.86 -16.70
N PHE A 52 1.90 2.16 -16.45
CA PHE A 52 2.11 2.76 -15.13
C PHE A 52 0.77 3.28 -14.59
N GLU A 53 0.35 2.84 -13.42
CA GLU A 53 -0.79 3.38 -12.68
C GLU A 53 -0.32 3.97 -11.36
N ARG A 54 -0.89 5.11 -10.96
CA ARG A 54 -0.61 5.71 -9.66
C ARG A 54 -1.79 5.46 -8.74
N ASP A 55 -1.60 4.60 -7.74
CA ASP A 55 -2.60 4.36 -6.71
C ASP A 55 -2.42 5.30 -5.51
N THR A 56 -3.50 6.02 -5.22
CA THR A 56 -3.61 6.96 -4.08
C THR A 56 -4.60 6.48 -3.03
N SER A 57 -5.06 5.22 -3.13
CA SER A 57 -5.98 4.60 -2.16
C SER A 57 -5.42 4.63 -0.73
N LEU A 58 -4.10 4.44 -0.59
CA LEU A 58 -3.36 4.47 0.68
C LEU A 58 -3.04 5.91 1.17
N HIS A 59 -3.47 6.95 0.45
CA HIS A 59 -3.13 8.34 0.77
C HIS A 59 -3.95 8.94 1.93
N ARG A 60 -4.73 8.13 2.64
CA ARG A 60 -5.65 8.58 3.71
C ARG A 60 -5.45 7.86 5.04
N HIS A 61 -4.38 7.11 5.21
CA HIS A 61 -4.08 6.44 6.48
C HIS A 61 -3.99 7.46 7.62
N THR A 62 -3.36 8.62 7.42
CA THR A 62 -3.28 9.66 8.45
C THR A 62 -4.66 10.18 8.84
N PHE A 63 -5.51 10.50 7.85
CA PHE A 63 -6.86 11.00 8.12
C PHE A 63 -7.70 9.97 8.87
N LEU A 64 -7.65 8.70 8.43
CA LEU A 64 -8.40 7.62 9.04
C LEU A 64 -7.89 7.33 10.45
N GLY A 65 -6.58 7.40 10.67
CA GLY A 65 -5.93 7.31 11.97
C GLY A 65 -6.38 8.43 12.92
N LEU A 66 -6.43 9.68 12.46
CA LEU A 66 -6.95 10.81 13.25
C LEU A 66 -8.45 10.66 13.57
N PHE A 67 -9.24 10.13 12.65
CA PHE A 67 -10.64 9.82 12.90
C PHE A 67 -10.79 8.78 14.01
N PHE A 68 -10.05 7.66 13.92
CA PHE A 68 -10.06 6.63 14.95
C PHE A 68 -9.47 7.13 16.28
N LEU A 69 -8.50 8.04 16.26
CA LEU A 69 -7.97 8.68 17.46
C LEU A 69 -9.08 9.40 18.24
N VAL A 70 -9.83 10.27 17.54
CA VAL A 70 -10.94 11.03 18.15
C VAL A 70 -12.02 10.08 18.66
N LEU A 71 -12.40 9.08 17.86
CA LEU A 71 -13.40 8.09 18.27
C LEU A 71 -12.95 7.33 19.53
N SER A 72 -11.69 6.90 19.58
CA SER A 72 -11.12 6.14 20.71
C SER A 72 -11.04 6.97 21.97
N LEU A 73 -10.69 8.26 21.85
CA LEU A 73 -10.75 9.21 22.96
C LEU A 73 -12.16 9.36 23.51
N VAL A 74 -13.16 9.54 22.64
CA VAL A 74 -14.57 9.67 23.05
C VAL A 74 -15.06 8.40 23.75
N LEU A 75 -14.75 7.22 23.21
CA LEU A 75 -15.10 5.94 23.81
C LEU A 75 -14.43 5.73 25.18
N THR A 76 -13.15 6.09 25.29
CA THR A 76 -12.39 6.00 26.55
C THR A 76 -13.00 6.91 27.62
N VAL A 77 -13.26 8.17 27.27
CA VAL A 77 -13.89 9.14 28.18
C VAL A 77 -15.31 8.72 28.55
N GLY A 78 -16.09 8.20 27.60
CA GLY A 78 -17.45 7.70 27.85
C GLY A 78 -17.46 6.52 28.82
N ALA A 79 -16.59 5.53 28.60
CA ALA A 79 -16.47 4.36 29.46
C ALA A 79 -16.04 4.74 30.89
N ILE A 80 -15.01 5.58 31.03
CA ILE A 80 -14.54 6.06 32.34
C ILE A 80 -15.61 6.93 33.01
N GLY A 81 -16.26 7.81 32.25
CA GLY A 81 -17.30 8.71 32.75
C GLY A 81 -18.51 7.97 33.32
N LEU A 82 -18.95 6.88 32.68
CA LEU A 82 -20.02 6.02 33.21
C LEU A 82 -19.66 5.46 34.58
N VAL A 83 -18.42 4.96 34.73
CA VAL A 83 -17.94 4.40 36.00
C VAL A 83 -17.79 5.49 37.06
N TYR A 84 -17.16 6.62 36.73
CA TYR A 84 -16.83 7.68 37.68
C TYR A 84 -18.06 8.45 38.19
N THR A 85 -19.09 8.60 37.34
CA THR A 85 -20.35 9.26 37.73
C THR A 85 -21.29 8.36 38.53
N GLY A 86 -20.89 7.13 38.84
CA GLY A 86 -21.70 6.16 39.57
C GLY A 86 -22.87 5.60 38.74
N ARG A 87 -22.86 5.77 37.42
CA ARG A 87 -23.92 5.27 36.51
C ARG A 87 -23.77 3.79 36.16
N VAL A 88 -22.94 3.07 36.92
CA VAL A 88 -22.69 1.64 36.76
C VAL A 88 -23.04 0.97 38.08
N GLU A 89 -24.32 0.70 38.26
CA GLU A 89 -24.87 0.10 39.48
C GLU A 89 -25.36 -1.33 39.22
N THR A 90 -25.73 -1.62 37.97
CA THR A 90 -26.35 -2.88 37.56
C THR A 90 -25.42 -3.71 36.66
N ARG A 91 -25.63 -5.03 36.65
CA ARG A 91 -24.85 -5.96 35.80
C ARG A 91 -24.88 -5.58 34.30
N PRO A 92 -26.02 -5.16 33.70
CA PRO A 92 -26.05 -4.70 32.32
C PRO A 92 -25.18 -3.47 32.06
N GLU A 93 -25.15 -2.51 32.99
CA GLU A 93 -24.32 -1.30 32.86
C GLU A 93 -22.82 -1.63 32.94
N ILE A 94 -22.44 -2.58 33.81
CA ILE A 94 -21.06 -3.08 33.87
C ILE A 94 -20.67 -3.72 32.55
N ALA A 95 -21.53 -4.57 31.98
CA ALA A 95 -21.28 -5.22 30.70
C ALA A 95 -21.17 -4.20 29.56
N PHE A 96 -22.02 -3.17 29.56
CA PHE A 96 -21.98 -2.10 28.58
C PHE A 96 -20.70 -1.26 28.69
N ALA A 97 -20.28 -0.88 29.90
CA ALA A 97 -19.03 -0.16 30.12
C ALA A 97 -17.80 -0.99 29.69
N ALA A 98 -17.79 -2.29 29.99
CA ALA A 98 -16.74 -3.20 29.53
C ALA A 98 -16.71 -3.33 28.00
N PHE A 99 -17.88 -3.41 27.36
CA PHE A 99 -18.01 -3.42 25.89
C PHE A 99 -17.43 -2.14 25.26
N LEU A 100 -17.78 -0.97 25.79
CA LEU A 100 -17.18 0.31 25.34
C LEU A 100 -15.67 0.34 25.54
N GLY A 101 -15.17 -0.24 26.64
CA GLY A 101 -13.74 -0.39 26.89
C GLY A 101 -13.03 -1.23 25.83
N LEU A 102 -13.61 -2.36 25.42
CA LEU A 102 -13.07 -3.19 24.33
C LEU A 102 -13.03 -2.43 23.00
N PHE A 103 -14.09 -1.67 22.68
CA PHE A 103 -14.12 -0.82 21.50
C PHE A 103 -13.07 0.29 21.54
N ALA A 104 -12.85 0.90 22.71
CA ALA A 104 -11.78 1.88 22.89
C ALA A 104 -10.39 1.26 22.65
N VAL A 105 -10.14 0.07 23.19
CA VAL A 105 -8.88 -0.67 22.95
C VAL A 105 -8.69 -0.98 21.47
N GLY A 106 -9.73 -1.49 20.80
CA GLY A 106 -9.70 -1.75 19.36
C GLY A 106 -9.42 -0.48 18.57
N GLY A 107 -10.12 0.60 18.88
CA GLY A 107 -9.92 1.90 18.25
C GLY A 107 -8.51 2.45 18.44
N TRP A 108 -7.92 2.29 19.63
CA TRP A 108 -6.53 2.68 19.88
C TRP A 108 -5.53 1.87 19.08
N ASN A 109 -5.77 0.56 18.92
CA ASN A 109 -4.93 -0.28 18.08
C ASN A 109 -5.00 0.14 16.60
N THR A 110 -6.21 0.36 16.09
CA THR A 110 -6.46 0.85 14.73
C THR A 110 -5.86 2.25 14.51
N THR A 111 -5.97 3.15 15.49
CA THR A 111 -5.34 4.47 15.47
C THR A 111 -3.83 4.36 15.31
N ARG A 112 -3.21 3.49 16.11
CA ARG A 112 -1.77 3.26 16.05
C ARG A 112 -1.37 2.75 14.68
N ASP A 113 -2.07 1.73 14.17
CA ASP A 113 -1.81 1.12 12.87
C ASP A 113 -1.88 2.14 11.73
N PHE A 114 -2.91 3.00 11.73
CA PHE A 114 -3.04 4.03 10.71
C PHE A 114 -2.04 5.19 10.85
N LEU A 115 -1.67 5.59 12.07
CA LEU A 115 -0.75 6.72 12.29
C LEU A 115 0.74 6.32 12.30
N SER A 116 1.05 5.03 12.49
CA SER A 116 2.43 4.53 12.39
C SER A 116 2.90 4.44 10.94
N HIS A 117 1.97 4.41 9.99
CA HIS A 117 2.26 4.38 8.57
C HIS A 117 2.00 5.75 7.96
N SER A 118 2.98 6.26 7.18
CA SER A 118 2.78 7.47 6.39
C SER A 118 1.71 7.24 5.33
N ASP A 119 1.05 8.31 4.88
CA ASP A 119 0.22 8.25 3.67
C ASP A 119 1.11 7.80 2.50
N ARG A 120 0.89 6.58 2.02
CA ARG A 120 1.67 6.00 0.92
C ARG A 120 0.97 6.34 -0.40
N ASP A 121 1.79 6.65 -1.37
CA ASP A 121 1.40 6.90 -2.76
C ASP A 121 2.24 5.95 -3.59
N VAL A 122 1.58 5.08 -4.34
CA VAL A 122 2.21 3.91 -4.94
C VAL A 122 2.10 4.01 -6.46
N ILE A 123 3.12 3.54 -7.15
CA ILE A 123 3.12 3.35 -8.58
C ILE A 123 3.09 1.84 -8.84
N ASP A 124 2.07 1.40 -9.56
CA ASP A 124 1.94 0.05 -10.08
C ASP A 124 2.48 0.01 -11.50
N VAL A 125 3.39 -0.93 -11.75
CA VAL A 125 4.04 -1.16 -13.03
C VAL A 125 3.57 -2.51 -13.56
N TYR A 126 2.79 -2.48 -14.65
CA TYR A 126 2.32 -3.66 -15.34
C TYR A 126 3.22 -3.94 -16.54
N VAL A 127 4.04 -4.98 -16.45
CA VAL A 127 4.86 -5.46 -17.56
C VAL A 127 4.10 -6.56 -18.28
N ASN A 128 3.58 -6.25 -19.47
CA ASN A 128 2.77 -7.18 -20.25
C ASN A 128 3.62 -7.95 -21.25
N THR A 129 3.57 -9.28 -21.19
CA THR A 129 4.10 -10.19 -22.22
C THR A 129 2.94 -10.87 -22.96
N GLU A 130 3.21 -11.65 -23.99
CA GLU A 130 2.16 -12.48 -24.63
C GLU A 130 1.60 -13.57 -23.69
N ALA A 131 2.40 -14.02 -22.72
CA ALA A 131 2.05 -15.13 -21.84
C ALA A 131 1.33 -14.67 -20.57
N GLU A 132 1.85 -13.63 -19.91
CA GLU A 132 1.31 -13.13 -18.65
C GLU A 132 1.64 -11.64 -18.42
N THR A 133 0.94 -11.04 -17.45
CA THR A 133 1.22 -9.70 -16.94
C THR A 133 1.93 -9.81 -15.60
N HIS A 134 3.07 -9.14 -15.47
CA HIS A 134 3.84 -9.06 -14.22
C HIS A 134 3.59 -7.71 -13.58
N VAL A 135 3.21 -7.69 -12.30
CA VAL A 135 2.85 -6.45 -11.59
C VAL A 135 3.88 -6.17 -10.50
N LEU A 136 4.50 -5.01 -10.56
CA LEU A 136 5.46 -4.54 -9.56
C LEU A 136 5.03 -3.18 -9.02
N CYS A 137 4.93 -3.08 -7.71
CA CYS A 137 4.45 -1.90 -7.01
C CYS A 137 5.59 -1.25 -6.24
N GLY A 138 5.63 0.08 -6.18
CA GLY A 138 6.62 0.78 -5.35
C GLY A 138 6.16 2.16 -4.97
N GLU A 139 6.62 2.65 -3.82
CA GLU A 139 6.25 3.98 -3.34
C GLU A 139 6.85 5.08 -4.21
N VAL A 140 6.08 6.14 -4.46
CA VAL A 140 6.55 7.40 -5.05
C VAL A 140 7.69 8.02 -4.22
N GLY A 141 7.74 7.75 -2.92
CA GLY A 141 8.82 8.20 -2.03
C GLY A 141 10.14 7.42 -2.22
N HIS A 142 10.10 6.25 -2.86
CA HIS A 142 11.28 5.41 -3.06
C HIS A 142 12.06 5.84 -4.32
N ALA A 143 13.06 6.70 -4.14
CA ALA A 143 13.81 7.32 -5.24
C ALA A 143 14.38 6.30 -6.25
N GLY A 144 14.87 5.15 -5.79
CA GLY A 144 15.40 4.11 -6.69
C GLY A 144 14.32 3.44 -7.56
N PHE A 145 13.09 3.36 -7.07
CA PHE A 145 11.97 2.76 -7.81
C PHE A 145 11.41 3.76 -8.82
N VAL A 146 11.33 5.04 -8.45
CA VAL A 146 10.97 6.12 -9.36
C VAL A 146 12.00 6.28 -10.48
N ASP A 147 13.31 6.17 -10.17
CA ASP A 147 14.37 6.19 -11.18
C ASP A 147 14.25 4.99 -12.13
N ALA A 148 14.00 3.79 -11.60
CA ALA A 148 13.74 2.59 -12.42
C ALA A 148 12.54 2.77 -13.36
N CYS A 149 11.44 3.38 -12.88
CA CYS A 149 10.30 3.74 -13.73
C CYS A 149 10.69 4.74 -14.83
N GLY A 150 11.50 5.75 -14.50
CA GLY A 150 12.03 6.70 -15.48
C GLY A 150 12.86 6.01 -16.56
N GLN A 151 13.76 5.10 -16.16
CA GLN A 151 14.57 4.33 -17.10
C GLN A 151 13.72 3.43 -18.02
N LEU A 152 12.62 2.86 -17.53
CA LEU A 152 11.66 2.10 -18.35
C LEU A 152 10.96 2.99 -19.37
N ILE A 153 10.54 4.20 -18.96
CA ILE A 153 9.90 5.19 -19.84
C ILE A 153 10.87 5.66 -20.94
N ASP A 154 12.13 5.89 -20.59
CA ASP A 154 13.17 6.35 -21.52
C ASP A 154 13.73 5.22 -22.42
N SER A 155 13.21 4.00 -22.28
CA SER A 155 13.66 2.84 -23.05
C SER A 155 12.91 2.67 -24.37
N ASP A 156 13.40 1.74 -25.19
CA ASP A 156 12.73 1.36 -26.44
C ASP A 156 11.45 0.51 -26.22
N VAL A 157 11.09 0.20 -24.97
CA VAL A 157 9.88 -0.55 -24.63
C VAL A 157 8.66 0.36 -24.75
N PRO A 158 7.57 -0.09 -25.41
CA PRO A 158 6.34 0.69 -25.47
C PRO A 158 5.78 0.94 -24.06
N THR A 159 5.68 2.20 -23.64
CA THR A 159 5.15 2.57 -22.33
C THR A 159 3.83 3.34 -22.46
N THR A 160 2.92 3.12 -21.51
CA THR A 160 1.65 3.85 -21.41
C THR A 160 1.40 4.28 -19.96
N ASN A 161 1.06 5.55 -19.75
CA ASN A 161 0.68 6.03 -18.43
C ASN A 161 -0.84 5.93 -18.24
N ARG A 162 -1.29 4.96 -17.43
CA ARG A 162 -2.68 4.75 -17.04
C ARG A 162 -3.02 5.52 -15.77
N ASN A 163 -2.89 6.84 -15.80
CA ASN A 163 -3.47 7.65 -14.74
C ASN A 163 -4.95 7.89 -15.04
N ARG A 164 -5.87 7.20 -14.36
CA ARG A 164 -7.33 7.40 -14.53
C ARG A 164 -7.75 8.88 -14.40
N LYS A 165 -7.01 9.70 -13.64
CA LYS A 165 -7.26 11.15 -13.54
C LYS A 165 -6.95 11.95 -14.82
N LEU A 166 -6.12 11.44 -15.72
CA LEU A 166 -5.85 12.07 -17.02
C LEU A 166 -6.85 11.65 -18.09
N ALA A 167 -7.30 10.39 -18.07
CA ALA A 167 -8.25 9.87 -19.07
C ALA A 167 -9.61 10.59 -19.02
N THR A 168 -10.13 10.89 -17.82
CA THR A 168 -11.39 11.65 -17.67
C THR A 168 -11.21 13.16 -17.94
N ALA A 169 -9.99 13.67 -18.01
CA ALA A 169 -9.73 15.10 -18.27
C ALA A 169 -9.49 15.40 -19.77
N LEU A 170 -9.49 14.38 -20.61
CA LEU A 170 -9.26 14.46 -22.06
C LEU A 170 -10.47 13.99 -22.91
N GLU A 171 -11.63 13.73 -22.27
CA GLU A 171 -12.96 13.70 -22.89
C GLU A 171 -13.69 15.03 -22.63
#